data_AF-A0A978TKD4-F1
#
_entry.id   AF-A0A978TKD4-F1
#
_cell.length_a   1.000
_cell.length_b   1.000
_cell.length_c   1.000
_cell.angle_alpha   90.00
_cell.angle_beta   90.00
_cell.angle_gamma   90.00
#
_symmetry.space_group_name_H-M   'P 1'
#
loop_
_entity.id
_entity.type
_entity.pdbx_description
1 polymer ?
#
loop_
_entity_poly.entity_id
_entity_poly.type
_entity_poly.pdbx_seq_one_letter_code
_entity_poly.pdbx_strand_id
1 'polypeptide(L)'
;PDRASEWFDDNRGGAFFPALQGHANYELEKEGITTRYRGGKLIQSAPIFTTVGNHEVMGRFSIDADLDRQMSDAIPRAVAERLYDRLDSTEEDETWIADRSFNTRTYEEIFSLPDRQTYYAVTFGDIRLVVLYITNVWRSPSLEPNIRGRYREKESDFDRPENWGYGQFIFEPVARGSRQYQWLESELNSTEFQNAKYKIVMFHHPPHTLGGNVVPPYTDPVQQIDRDSSGKITSIRYDYPQEKDYIIRDVVPLLKSAGVQLVFYGHSHLWNRFKEDNLNFLESSNVGNSYGAHVGDRLRPIPPNSNYIALGDPHGLEAIVPNLEPLLDEMGQPLPYIASNDITVFSILDTGTGTVSSYRFDTRHPNSEIVKFDEFEI
;
A
#
# COMPACT_ATOMS: atom_id res chain seq x y z
N PRO A 1 12.33 -21.09 3.65
CA PRO A 1 11.53 -20.51 2.56
C PRO A 1 10.30 -19.79 3.10
N ASP A 2 10.01 -18.64 2.51
CA ASP A 2 8.80 -17.85 2.78
C ASP A 2 7.55 -18.70 2.52
N ARG A 3 6.52 -18.58 3.37
CA ARG A 3 5.28 -19.38 3.31
C ARG A 3 4.31 -18.84 2.23
N ALA A 4 4.82 -18.61 1.03
CA ALA A 4 4.13 -17.98 -0.10
C ALA A 4 2.78 -18.65 -0.47
N SER A 5 2.69 -19.97 -0.32
CA SER A 5 1.49 -20.73 -0.65
C SER A 5 0.27 -20.32 0.16
N GLU A 6 0.44 -19.76 1.36
CA GLU A 6 -0.69 -19.36 2.23
C GLU A 6 -1.43 -18.12 1.73
N TRP A 7 -0.81 -17.39 0.82
CA TRP A 7 -1.38 -16.22 0.18
C TRP A 7 -1.81 -16.52 -1.26
N PHE A 8 -0.89 -17.13 -2.01
CA PHE A 8 -1.03 -17.21 -3.45
C PHE A 8 -1.87 -18.42 -3.89
N ASP A 9 -1.78 -19.55 -3.16
CA ASP A 9 -2.36 -20.83 -3.55
C ASP A 9 -3.08 -21.57 -2.40
N ASP A 10 -3.51 -20.85 -1.38
CA ASP A 10 -4.15 -21.45 -0.21
C ASP A 10 -5.48 -22.13 -0.51
N ASN A 11 -5.64 -23.33 0.03
CA ASN A 11 -6.78 -24.22 -0.22
C ASN A 11 -8.06 -23.81 0.53
N ARG A 12 -8.01 -22.81 1.43
CA ARG A 12 -9.24 -22.24 2.05
C ARG A 12 -10.08 -21.42 1.07
N GLY A 13 -9.57 -21.19 -0.15
CA GLY A 13 -10.37 -20.77 -1.29
C GLY A 13 -10.44 -19.27 -1.55
N GLY A 14 -9.77 -18.44 -0.73
CA GLY A 14 -9.64 -16.99 -0.90
C GLY A 14 -8.28 -16.53 -1.46
N ALA A 15 -7.43 -17.46 -1.88
CA ALA A 15 -6.09 -17.18 -2.35
C ALA A 15 -6.07 -16.52 -3.74
N PHE A 16 -4.98 -15.78 -4.00
CA PHE A 16 -4.83 -14.93 -5.19
C PHE A 16 -5.00 -15.69 -6.51
N PHE A 17 -4.25 -16.76 -6.75
CA PHE A 17 -4.31 -17.50 -8.01
C PHE A 17 -5.63 -18.25 -8.20
N PRO A 18 -6.15 -19.02 -7.22
CA PRO A 18 -7.47 -19.62 -7.35
C PRO A 18 -8.57 -18.60 -7.67
N ALA A 19 -8.56 -17.42 -7.03
CA ALA A 19 -9.53 -16.36 -7.30
C ALA A 19 -9.44 -15.83 -8.74
N LEU A 20 -8.23 -15.56 -9.22
CA LEU A 20 -8.01 -15.01 -10.56
C LEU A 20 -8.02 -16.07 -11.68
N GLN A 21 -8.08 -17.35 -11.33
CA GLN A 21 -8.24 -18.45 -12.28
C GLN A 21 -9.67 -19.01 -12.34
N GLY A 22 -10.58 -18.55 -11.51
CA GLY A 22 -11.95 -19.10 -11.43
C GLY A 22 -11.99 -20.48 -10.74
N HIS A 23 -11.04 -20.74 -9.84
CA HIS A 23 -10.91 -21.97 -9.05
C HIS A 23 -11.04 -21.73 -7.54
N ALA A 24 -11.38 -20.51 -7.13
CA ALA A 24 -11.65 -20.20 -5.73
C ALA A 24 -12.84 -21.02 -5.19
N ASN A 25 -12.90 -21.08 -3.87
CA ASN A 25 -13.92 -21.83 -3.15
C ASN A 25 -14.35 -21.10 -1.87
N TYR A 26 -14.31 -19.78 -1.89
CA TYR A 26 -14.56 -18.94 -0.73
C TYR A 26 -16.05 -18.90 -0.39
N GLU A 27 -16.40 -19.26 0.84
CA GLU A 27 -17.75 -19.12 1.36
C GLU A 27 -17.85 -17.83 2.17
N LEU A 28 -18.78 -16.97 1.76
CA LEU A 28 -19.09 -15.73 2.44
C LEU A 28 -20.51 -15.83 2.99
N GLU A 29 -20.63 -15.75 4.32
CA GLU A 29 -21.92 -15.67 5.00
C GLU A 29 -22.27 -14.21 5.29
N LYS A 30 -23.39 -13.74 4.74
CA LYS A 30 -23.94 -12.40 4.97
C LYS A 30 -25.45 -12.52 5.15
N GLU A 31 -25.99 -11.85 6.17
CA GLU A 31 -27.44 -11.81 6.43
C GLU A 31 -28.07 -13.22 6.54
N GLY A 32 -27.31 -14.20 7.05
CA GLY A 32 -27.74 -15.60 7.19
C GLY A 32 -27.76 -16.41 5.89
N ILE A 33 -27.23 -15.86 4.80
CA ILE A 33 -27.10 -16.53 3.51
C ILE A 33 -25.63 -16.81 3.24
N THR A 34 -25.28 -18.08 3.04
CA THR A 34 -23.95 -18.50 2.60
C THR A 34 -23.88 -18.51 1.08
N THR A 35 -23.03 -17.65 0.52
CA THR A 35 -22.73 -17.60 -0.90
C THR A 35 -21.33 -18.13 -1.16
N ARG A 36 -21.18 -19.00 -2.16
CA ARG A 36 -19.88 -19.53 -2.57
C ARG A 36 -19.35 -18.81 -3.81
N TYR A 37 -18.25 -18.09 -3.66
CA TYR A 37 -17.55 -17.40 -4.74
C TYR A 37 -16.46 -18.29 -5.35
N ARG A 38 -16.44 -18.36 -6.68
CA ARG A 38 -15.49 -19.17 -7.47
C ARG A 38 -14.36 -18.36 -8.10
N GLY A 39 -14.43 -17.03 -8.02
CA GLY A 39 -13.49 -16.15 -8.72
C GLY A 39 -13.79 -16.05 -10.23
N GLY A 40 -12.90 -15.38 -10.97
CA GLY A 40 -13.01 -15.16 -12.41
C GLY A 40 -11.80 -15.70 -13.15
N LYS A 41 -11.94 -16.10 -14.42
CA LYS A 41 -10.85 -16.61 -15.27
C LYS A 41 -10.10 -15.47 -15.95
N LEU A 42 -9.32 -14.71 -15.18
CA LEU A 42 -8.67 -13.48 -15.64
C LEU A 42 -7.24 -13.75 -16.15
N ILE A 43 -6.40 -14.36 -15.32
CA ILE A 43 -4.95 -14.45 -15.60
C ILE A 43 -4.60 -15.49 -16.67
N GLN A 44 -5.56 -16.29 -17.12
CA GLN A 44 -5.39 -17.15 -18.30
C GLN A 44 -5.52 -16.39 -19.62
N SER A 45 -6.01 -15.14 -19.60
CA SER A 45 -6.36 -14.40 -20.81
C SER A 45 -5.86 -12.95 -20.81
N ALA A 46 -5.31 -12.47 -19.70
CA ALA A 46 -4.74 -11.13 -19.60
C ALA A 46 -3.42 -11.14 -18.82
N PRO A 47 -2.42 -10.33 -19.23
CA PRO A 47 -1.24 -10.11 -18.42
C PRO A 47 -1.63 -9.42 -17.11
N ILE A 48 -0.83 -9.66 -16.07
CA ILE A 48 -0.92 -8.95 -14.80
C ILE A 48 0.33 -8.12 -14.59
N PHE A 49 0.14 -6.87 -14.21
CA PHE A 49 1.22 -5.97 -13.80
C PHE A 49 1.03 -5.69 -12.32
N THR A 50 2.04 -5.98 -11.52
CA THR A 50 1.96 -5.93 -10.05
C THR A 50 2.94 -4.91 -9.51
N THR A 51 2.65 -4.35 -8.34
CA THR A 51 3.56 -3.52 -7.56
C THR A 51 3.74 -4.18 -6.20
N VAL A 52 4.88 -3.92 -5.54
CA VAL A 52 5.14 -4.43 -4.19
C VAL A 52 4.37 -3.60 -3.18
N GLY A 53 3.43 -4.22 -2.47
CA GLY A 53 2.79 -3.66 -1.30
C GLY A 53 3.45 -4.09 0.00
N ASN A 54 2.95 -3.56 1.12
CA ASN A 54 3.54 -3.83 2.45
C ASN A 54 3.40 -5.30 2.88
N HIS A 55 2.49 -6.04 2.27
CA HIS A 55 2.24 -7.43 2.60
C HIS A 55 3.00 -8.38 1.64
N GLU A 56 3.57 -7.89 0.55
CA GLU A 56 4.50 -8.64 -0.31
C GLU A 56 5.94 -8.67 0.25
N VAL A 57 6.21 -7.92 1.33
CA VAL A 57 7.52 -7.83 1.98
C VAL A 57 7.55 -8.74 3.21
N MET A 58 8.32 -9.82 3.13
CA MET A 58 8.58 -10.68 4.28
C MET A 58 9.53 -9.99 5.24
N GLY A 59 9.22 -10.01 6.54
CA GLY A 59 10.16 -9.56 7.58
C GLY A 59 11.23 -10.61 7.87
N ARG A 60 11.70 -10.64 9.13
CA ARG A 60 12.74 -11.59 9.55
C ARG A 60 12.26 -13.02 9.42
N PHE A 61 13.13 -13.88 8.88
CA PHE A 61 12.87 -15.29 8.73
C PHE A 61 12.83 -15.99 10.10
N SER A 62 11.85 -16.86 10.28
CA SER A 62 11.73 -17.72 11.46
C SER A 62 11.09 -19.04 11.08
N ILE A 63 11.63 -20.14 11.61
CA ILE A 63 11.03 -21.48 11.48
C ILE A 63 9.89 -21.70 12.48
N ASP A 64 9.83 -20.90 13.55
CA ASP A 64 8.87 -21.08 14.65
C ASP A 64 7.69 -20.10 14.56
N ALA A 65 7.90 -18.91 14.00
CA ALA A 65 6.85 -17.91 13.87
C ALA A 65 5.90 -18.20 12.71
N ASP A 66 4.62 -17.91 12.90
CA ASP A 66 3.65 -17.90 11.81
C ASP A 66 3.92 -16.77 10.80
N LEU A 67 3.22 -16.84 9.67
CA LEU A 67 3.40 -15.91 8.56
C LEU A 67 3.07 -14.45 8.96
N ASP A 68 1.95 -14.24 9.65
CA ASP A 68 1.51 -12.90 10.07
C ASP A 68 2.53 -12.24 11.00
N ARG A 69 3.11 -13.03 11.90
CA ARG A 69 4.18 -12.57 12.77
C ARG A 69 5.42 -12.20 11.98
N GLN A 70 5.87 -13.02 11.03
CA GLN A 70 7.05 -12.71 10.21
C GLN A 70 6.84 -11.46 9.35
N MET A 71 5.68 -11.30 8.70
CA MET A 71 5.32 -10.12 7.90
C MET A 71 5.40 -8.82 8.72
N SER A 72 4.95 -8.86 9.97
CA SER A 72 4.99 -7.69 10.85
C SER A 72 6.36 -7.47 11.53
N ASP A 73 7.34 -8.36 11.34
CA ASP A 73 8.61 -8.37 12.08
C ASP A 73 9.81 -7.84 11.28
N ALA A 74 9.57 -7.12 10.18
CA ALA A 74 10.62 -6.42 9.46
C ALA A 74 11.30 -5.35 10.33
N ILE A 75 12.62 -5.22 10.22
CA ILE A 75 13.42 -4.13 10.80
C ILE A 75 14.29 -3.49 9.71
N PRO A 76 14.75 -2.23 9.85
CA PRO A 76 15.62 -1.61 8.84
C PRO A 76 16.91 -2.43 8.62
N ARG A 77 17.39 -2.52 7.38
CA ARG A 77 18.62 -3.30 7.05
C ARG A 77 19.83 -2.85 7.87
N ALA A 78 20.04 -1.54 7.99
CA ALA A 78 21.11 -0.97 8.80
C ALA A 78 21.00 -1.29 10.30
N VAL A 79 19.79 -1.57 10.81
CA VAL A 79 19.60 -2.05 12.19
C VAL A 79 20.03 -3.51 12.29
N ALA A 80 19.60 -4.37 11.35
CA ALA A 80 19.98 -5.77 11.34
C ALA A 80 21.52 -5.94 11.32
N GLU A 81 22.22 -5.14 10.52
CA GLU A 81 23.70 -5.10 10.47
C GLU A 81 24.35 -4.76 11.81
N ARG A 82 23.72 -3.92 12.62
CA ARG A 82 24.24 -3.53 13.93
C ARG A 82 23.92 -4.54 15.03
N LEU A 83 22.74 -5.18 14.95
CA LEU A 83 22.26 -6.10 15.98
C LEU A 83 22.88 -7.49 15.87
N TYR A 84 23.14 -7.94 14.66
CA TYR A 84 23.63 -9.29 14.41
C TYR A 84 25.08 -9.21 13.96
N ASP A 85 25.97 -9.85 14.73
CA ASP A 85 27.38 -9.92 14.37
C ASP A 85 27.58 -10.90 13.20
N ARG A 86 28.48 -10.58 12.29
CA ARG A 86 28.76 -11.39 11.09
C ARG A 86 29.71 -12.56 11.38
N LEU A 87 30.24 -12.65 12.59
CA LEU A 87 31.47 -13.38 12.91
C LEU A 87 31.50 -14.87 12.51
N ASP A 88 30.37 -15.53 12.24
CA ASP A 88 30.32 -16.96 11.90
C ASP A 88 29.42 -17.33 10.68
N SER A 89 28.96 -16.37 9.86
CA SER A 89 28.11 -16.72 8.71
C SER A 89 28.90 -17.08 7.45
N THR A 90 28.56 -18.21 6.83
CA THR A 90 29.00 -18.58 5.47
C THR A 90 27.98 -18.18 4.39
N GLU A 91 26.89 -17.51 4.77
CA GLU A 91 25.85 -17.04 3.84
C GLU A 91 26.36 -15.84 3.02
N GLU A 92 25.88 -15.72 1.78
CA GLU A 92 26.07 -14.50 0.99
C GLU A 92 25.47 -13.29 1.73
N ASP A 93 26.17 -12.16 1.72
CA ASP A 93 25.83 -10.95 2.47
C ASP A 93 24.35 -10.52 2.30
N GLU A 94 23.84 -10.54 1.06
CA GLU A 94 22.45 -10.16 0.77
C GLU A 94 21.45 -11.16 1.35
N THR A 95 21.77 -12.45 1.37
CA THR A 95 20.91 -13.46 1.97
C THR A 95 20.87 -13.33 3.47
N TRP A 96 22.02 -13.09 4.08
CA TRP A 96 22.13 -12.92 5.52
C TRP A 96 21.31 -11.72 6.01
N ILE A 97 21.38 -10.59 5.29
CA ILE A 97 20.60 -9.38 5.60
C ILE A 97 19.11 -9.61 5.35
N ALA A 98 18.74 -10.19 4.21
CA ALA A 98 17.35 -10.48 3.86
C ALA A 98 16.62 -11.27 4.95
N ASP A 99 17.27 -12.29 5.51
CA ASP A 99 16.68 -13.17 6.51
C ASP A 99 16.61 -12.51 7.90
N ARG A 100 17.40 -11.46 8.16
CA ARG A 100 17.49 -10.75 9.45
C ARG A 100 16.87 -9.35 9.44
N SER A 101 16.33 -8.92 8.30
CA SER A 101 15.69 -7.64 8.09
C SER A 101 14.36 -7.84 7.36
N PHE A 102 14.37 -7.78 6.03
CA PHE A 102 13.22 -8.02 5.18
C PHE A 102 13.64 -8.32 3.74
N ASN A 103 12.74 -8.92 2.96
CA ASN A 103 12.94 -9.22 1.56
C ASN A 103 11.63 -9.31 0.75
N THR A 104 11.77 -9.30 -0.58
CA THR A 104 10.67 -9.42 -1.57
C THR A 104 10.79 -10.70 -2.42
N ARG A 105 11.55 -11.70 -1.96
CA ARG A 105 11.92 -12.88 -2.76
C ARG A 105 10.70 -13.61 -3.30
N THR A 106 9.71 -13.86 -2.44
CA THR A 106 8.46 -14.50 -2.84
C THR A 106 7.80 -13.78 -4.02
N TYR A 107 7.70 -12.46 -3.94
CA TYR A 107 7.10 -11.65 -5.00
C TYR A 107 7.90 -11.75 -6.32
N GLU A 108 9.23 -11.65 -6.24
CA GLU A 108 10.13 -11.73 -7.39
C GLU A 108 10.22 -13.13 -8.02
N GLU A 109 9.99 -14.18 -7.24
CA GLU A 109 9.97 -15.57 -7.71
C GLU A 109 8.63 -15.93 -8.38
N ILE A 110 7.53 -15.38 -7.87
CA ILE A 110 6.17 -15.68 -8.36
C ILE A 110 5.84 -14.91 -9.63
N PHE A 111 6.21 -13.62 -9.69
CA PHE A 111 5.87 -12.77 -10.82
C PHE A 111 6.99 -12.66 -11.85
N SER A 112 6.61 -12.70 -13.13
CA SER A 112 7.54 -12.44 -14.24
C SER A 112 7.69 -10.93 -14.44
N LEU A 113 8.57 -10.31 -13.66
CA LEU A 113 8.79 -8.86 -13.68
C LEU A 113 9.74 -8.45 -14.83
N PRO A 114 9.50 -7.31 -15.49
CA PRO A 114 10.46 -6.74 -16.45
C PRO A 114 11.83 -6.51 -15.78
N ASP A 115 12.89 -6.98 -16.44
CA ASP A 115 14.28 -6.94 -15.96
C ASP A 115 14.51 -7.51 -14.54
N ARG A 116 13.54 -8.27 -14.01
CA ARG A 116 13.55 -8.81 -12.64
C ARG A 116 13.75 -7.72 -11.57
N GLN A 117 13.18 -6.54 -11.76
CA GLN A 117 13.26 -5.42 -10.82
C GLN A 117 11.92 -5.16 -10.11
N THR A 118 11.98 -4.69 -8.87
CA THR A 118 10.81 -4.37 -8.02
C THR A 118 10.14 -3.05 -8.37
N TYR A 119 10.78 -2.24 -9.21
CA TYR A 119 10.21 -1.10 -9.91
C TYR A 119 10.66 -1.16 -11.37
N TYR A 120 9.74 -0.87 -12.29
CA TYR A 120 9.95 -1.11 -13.72
C TYR A 120 9.00 -0.26 -14.57
N ALA A 121 9.22 -0.24 -15.88
CA ALA A 121 8.29 0.37 -16.82
C ALA A 121 8.00 -0.56 -18.00
N VAL A 122 6.77 -0.55 -18.47
CA VAL A 122 6.31 -1.41 -19.57
C VAL A 122 5.33 -0.67 -20.46
N THR A 123 5.43 -0.91 -21.77
CA THR A 123 4.48 -0.41 -22.75
C THR A 123 3.57 -1.54 -23.20
N PHE A 124 2.26 -1.35 -23.12
CA PHE A 124 1.28 -2.29 -23.65
C PHE A 124 0.10 -1.52 -24.24
N GLY A 125 -0.17 -1.74 -25.54
CA GLY A 125 -1.13 -0.92 -26.28
C GLY A 125 -0.73 0.56 -26.25
N ASP A 126 -1.69 1.42 -25.90
CA ASP A 126 -1.54 2.88 -25.83
C ASP A 126 -0.91 3.38 -24.50
N ILE A 127 -0.61 2.48 -23.58
CA ILE A 127 -0.19 2.80 -22.20
C ILE A 127 1.31 2.65 -22.05
N ARG A 128 1.98 3.66 -21.48
CA ARG A 128 3.22 3.51 -20.74
C ARG A 128 2.89 3.44 -19.26
N LEU A 129 3.11 2.28 -18.66
CA LEU A 129 2.93 2.03 -17.24
C LEU A 129 4.30 2.06 -16.55
N VAL A 130 4.47 2.97 -15.60
CA VAL A 130 5.61 3.03 -14.69
C VAL A 130 5.16 2.49 -13.34
N VAL A 131 5.83 1.45 -12.86
CA VAL A 131 5.54 0.81 -11.57
C VAL A 131 6.66 1.13 -10.59
N LEU A 132 6.30 1.70 -9.43
CA LEU A 132 7.25 2.07 -8.38
C LEU A 132 7.10 1.18 -7.14
N TYR A 133 8.23 0.93 -6.48
CA TYR A 133 8.30 0.31 -5.16
C TYR A 133 8.21 1.39 -4.09
N ILE A 134 7.00 1.90 -3.88
CA ILE A 134 6.68 2.86 -2.81
C ILE A 134 5.76 2.16 -1.83
N THR A 135 6.37 1.56 -0.81
CA THR A 135 5.68 0.98 0.33
C THR A 135 6.52 1.05 1.60
N ASN A 136 5.87 0.89 2.75
CA ASN A 136 6.50 0.92 4.07
C ASN A 136 6.01 -0.27 4.88
N VAL A 137 6.71 -0.57 5.97
CA VAL A 137 6.28 -1.65 6.84
C VAL A 137 4.95 -1.29 7.50
N TRP A 138 3.96 -2.18 7.48
CA TRP A 138 2.74 -1.91 8.23
C TRP A 138 3.00 -1.98 9.74
N ARG A 139 2.50 -0.98 10.46
CA ARG A 139 2.52 -0.92 11.93
C ARG A 139 1.14 -0.54 12.43
N SER A 140 0.81 -1.03 13.63
CA SER A 140 -0.42 -0.63 14.30
C SER A 140 -0.40 0.87 14.57
N PRO A 141 -1.50 1.59 14.29
CA PRO A 141 -1.62 3.00 14.60
C PRO A 141 -2.05 3.26 16.06
N SER A 142 -2.30 2.19 16.85
CA SER A 142 -2.62 2.32 18.27
C SER A 142 -1.51 3.04 19.05
N LEU A 143 -1.91 3.87 20.00
CA LEU A 143 -1.01 4.61 20.89
C LEU A 143 -0.77 3.90 22.23
N GLU A 144 -1.37 2.73 22.41
CA GLU A 144 -1.29 1.95 23.64
C GLU A 144 0.16 1.53 23.95
N PRO A 145 0.54 1.48 25.24
CA PRO A 145 1.93 1.24 25.66
C PRO A 145 2.46 -0.18 25.41
N ASN A 146 1.56 -1.14 25.23
CA ASN A 146 1.87 -2.54 24.96
C ASN A 146 2.01 -2.86 23.46
N ILE A 147 1.95 -1.85 22.58
CA ILE A 147 1.97 -2.01 21.13
C ILE A 147 3.33 -1.64 20.54
N ARG A 148 3.83 -2.51 19.65
CA ARG A 148 4.89 -2.18 18.69
C ARG A 148 4.25 -1.42 17.53
N GLY A 149 4.24 -0.09 17.62
CA GLY A 149 3.37 0.76 16.80
C GLY A 149 4.12 1.68 15.84
N ARG A 150 3.35 2.48 15.08
CA ARG A 150 3.88 3.52 14.19
C ARG A 150 4.68 4.56 14.97
N TYR A 151 4.16 4.98 16.13
CA TYR A 151 4.66 6.16 16.85
C TYR A 151 5.51 5.84 18.07
N ARG A 152 5.57 4.57 18.49
CA ARG A 152 6.24 4.16 19.72
C ARG A 152 6.61 2.68 19.73
N GLU A 153 7.57 2.36 20.58
CA GLU A 153 7.85 0.98 20.96
C GLU A 153 6.99 0.50 22.13
N LYS A 154 6.87 -0.83 22.20
CA LYS A 154 6.28 -1.53 23.34
C LYS A 154 7.16 -1.35 24.57
N GLU A 155 6.57 -0.89 25.68
CA GLU A 155 7.34 -0.55 26.89
C GLU A 155 8.12 -1.74 27.47
N SER A 156 7.59 -2.97 27.34
CA SER A 156 8.28 -4.17 27.81
C SER A 156 9.55 -4.53 27.02
N ASP A 157 9.76 -3.90 25.86
CA ASP A 157 10.87 -4.18 24.95
C ASP A 157 11.94 -3.06 24.94
N PHE A 158 11.83 -2.03 25.78
CA PHE A 158 12.78 -0.91 25.78
C PHE A 158 14.24 -1.34 25.96
N ASP A 159 14.53 -2.38 26.73
CA ASP A 159 15.89 -2.89 26.93
C ASP A 159 16.30 -3.98 25.91
N ARG A 160 15.47 -4.21 24.88
CA ARG A 160 15.61 -5.27 23.87
C ARG A 160 15.49 -4.71 22.46
N PRO A 161 16.52 -4.03 21.93
CA PRO A 161 16.47 -3.40 20.61
C PRO A 161 16.19 -4.37 19.46
N GLU A 162 16.44 -5.67 19.65
CA GLU A 162 16.06 -6.74 18.72
C GLU A 162 14.55 -6.98 18.61
N ASN A 163 13.75 -6.48 19.56
CA ASN A 163 12.30 -6.57 19.55
C ASN A 163 11.61 -5.30 19.05
N TRP A 164 12.34 -4.19 18.91
CA TRP A 164 11.79 -2.91 18.47
C TRP A 164 11.24 -3.01 17.04
N GLY A 165 10.17 -2.26 16.76
CA GLY A 165 9.57 -2.12 15.44
C GLY A 165 10.25 -1.06 14.56
N TYR A 166 11.00 -0.13 15.15
CA TYR A 166 11.66 0.98 14.46
C TYR A 166 10.69 1.88 13.68
N GLY A 167 9.48 2.04 14.22
CA GLY A 167 8.40 2.78 13.57
C GLY A 167 7.96 2.16 12.24
N GLN A 168 7.37 3.00 11.39
CA GLN A 168 6.86 2.73 10.06
C GLN A 168 7.91 3.15 9.02
N PHE A 169 9.03 2.43 8.97
CA PHE A 169 10.11 2.73 8.04
C PHE A 169 9.78 2.33 6.60
N ILE A 170 10.44 2.99 5.65
CA ILE A 170 10.29 2.76 4.21
C ILE A 170 11.22 1.62 3.77
N PHE A 171 10.71 0.71 2.94
CA PHE A 171 11.52 -0.43 2.46
C PHE A 171 12.50 -0.04 1.35
N GLU A 172 12.06 0.79 0.40
CA GLU A 172 12.87 1.26 -0.73
C GLU A 172 12.85 2.79 -0.80
N PRO A 173 14.00 3.48 -0.67
CA PRO A 173 14.06 4.93 -0.70
C PRO A 173 13.58 5.53 -2.03
N VAL A 174 12.68 6.52 -1.95
CA VAL A 174 12.15 7.25 -3.13
C VAL A 174 12.39 8.76 -3.06
N ALA A 175 13.08 9.23 -2.02
CA ALA A 175 13.46 10.64 -1.92
C ALA A 175 14.38 11.04 -3.07
N ARG A 176 14.37 12.34 -3.42
CA ARG A 176 15.25 12.90 -4.45
C ARG A 176 16.72 12.47 -4.21
N GLY A 177 17.33 11.92 -5.25
CA GLY A 177 18.70 11.41 -5.22
C GLY A 177 18.83 9.93 -4.84
N SER A 178 17.74 9.26 -4.45
CA SER A 178 17.74 7.80 -4.34
C SER A 178 17.86 7.14 -5.72
N ARG A 179 18.26 5.87 -5.74
CA ARG A 179 18.38 5.08 -6.97
C ARG A 179 17.05 4.99 -7.72
N GLN A 180 15.96 4.70 -7.01
CA GLN A 180 14.63 4.63 -7.61
C GLN A 180 14.18 6.00 -8.15
N TYR A 181 14.42 7.10 -7.43
CA TYR A 181 14.06 8.44 -7.90
C TYR A 181 14.84 8.83 -9.18
N GLN A 182 16.15 8.59 -9.21
CA GLN A 182 16.98 8.87 -10.39
C GLN A 182 16.57 8.01 -11.59
N TRP A 183 16.24 6.74 -11.35
CA TRP A 183 15.69 5.87 -12.38
C TRP A 183 14.36 6.42 -12.91
N LEU A 184 13.44 6.83 -12.03
CA LEU A 184 12.16 7.43 -12.41
C LEU A 184 12.38 8.70 -13.24
N GLU A 185 13.28 9.59 -12.82
CA GLU A 185 13.61 10.79 -13.59
C GLU A 185 14.12 10.44 -15.00
N SER A 186 14.98 9.42 -15.13
CA SER A 186 15.43 8.93 -16.43
C SER A 186 14.29 8.33 -17.27
N GLU A 187 13.42 7.53 -16.65
CA GLU A 187 12.29 6.87 -17.31
C GLU A 187 11.28 7.88 -17.84
N LEU A 188 10.94 8.90 -17.04
CA LEU A 188 10.00 9.95 -17.46
C LEU A 188 10.54 10.82 -18.61
N ASN A 189 11.87 10.85 -18.80
CA ASN A 189 12.52 11.51 -19.94
C ASN A 189 12.76 10.57 -21.13
N SER A 190 12.37 9.29 -21.04
CA SER A 190 12.55 8.32 -22.13
C SER A 190 11.66 8.63 -23.34
N THR A 191 12.07 8.15 -24.52
CA THR A 191 11.30 8.29 -25.75
C THR A 191 9.96 7.57 -25.64
N GLU A 192 9.97 6.38 -25.03
CA GLU A 192 8.82 5.53 -24.78
C GLU A 192 7.79 6.24 -23.93
N PHE A 193 8.22 6.88 -22.83
CA PHE A 193 7.32 7.64 -21.97
C PHE A 193 6.79 8.89 -22.66
N GLN A 194 7.67 9.70 -23.26
CA GLN A 194 7.27 10.97 -23.87
C GLN A 194 6.27 10.79 -25.02
N ASN A 195 6.40 9.71 -25.81
CA ASN A 195 5.52 9.42 -26.94
C ASN A 195 4.25 8.62 -26.57
N ALA A 196 4.13 8.12 -25.34
CA ALA A 196 2.97 7.35 -24.93
C ALA A 196 1.70 8.22 -24.90
N LYS A 197 0.59 7.64 -25.38
CA LYS A 197 -0.73 8.30 -25.36
C LYS A 197 -1.28 8.40 -23.94
N TYR A 198 -1.15 7.32 -23.16
CA TYR A 198 -1.50 7.31 -21.74
C TYR A 198 -0.27 7.01 -20.88
N LYS A 199 0.04 7.94 -19.99
CA LYS A 199 1.15 7.92 -19.04
C LYS A 199 0.61 7.65 -17.65
N ILE A 200 0.81 6.42 -17.18
CA ILE A 200 0.24 5.93 -15.93
C ILE A 200 1.37 5.55 -14.99
N VAL A 201 1.25 5.96 -13.74
CA VAL A 201 2.17 5.56 -12.66
C VAL A 201 1.38 4.73 -11.64
N MET A 202 1.95 3.61 -11.19
CA MET A 202 1.32 2.71 -10.23
C MET A 202 2.25 2.42 -9.06
N PHE A 203 1.74 2.54 -7.84
CA PHE A 203 2.44 2.13 -6.62
C PHE A 203 1.47 1.88 -5.47
N HIS A 204 1.92 1.22 -4.41
CA HIS A 204 1.02 0.76 -3.34
C HIS A 204 0.57 1.87 -2.38
N HIS A 205 1.52 2.65 -1.82
CA HIS A 205 1.22 3.62 -0.76
C HIS A 205 0.51 4.88 -1.31
N PRO A 206 -0.56 5.39 -0.68
CA PRO A 206 -1.35 6.47 -1.23
C PRO A 206 -0.65 7.84 -1.10
N PRO A 207 -0.59 8.66 -2.17
CA PRO A 207 -0.24 10.07 -2.07
C PRO A 207 -1.39 10.89 -1.46
N HIS A 208 -2.62 10.61 -1.88
CA HIS A 208 -3.83 11.29 -1.41
C HIS A 208 -4.88 10.25 -1.04
N THR A 209 -5.46 10.33 0.15
CA THR A 209 -6.56 9.44 0.54
C THR A 209 -7.29 9.91 1.79
N LEU A 210 -8.57 9.57 1.87
CA LEU A 210 -9.36 9.62 3.09
C LEU A 210 -9.06 8.45 4.05
N GLY A 211 -8.25 7.48 3.61
CA GLY A 211 -7.86 6.31 4.38
C GLY A 211 -6.90 6.60 5.53
N GLY A 212 -6.70 5.61 6.40
CA GLY A 212 -5.86 5.76 7.60
C GLY A 212 -4.37 5.58 7.36
N ASN A 213 -3.96 5.00 6.22
CA ASN A 213 -2.58 4.58 6.02
C ASN A 213 -1.66 5.66 5.43
N VAL A 214 -2.20 6.77 4.94
CA VAL A 214 -1.44 7.98 4.56
C VAL A 214 -0.89 8.76 5.75
N VAL A 215 -1.27 8.40 6.98
CA VAL A 215 -0.73 8.99 8.20
C VAL A 215 -0.01 7.92 9.01
N PRO A 216 1.25 8.12 9.41
CA PRO A 216 2.05 9.35 9.25
C PRO A 216 2.54 9.63 7.82
N PRO A 217 3.09 10.84 7.56
CA PRO A 217 3.78 11.17 6.31
C PRO A 217 4.78 10.09 5.86
N TYR A 218 4.89 9.88 4.55
CA TYR A 218 5.77 8.88 3.94
C TYR A 218 7.24 9.36 3.97
N THR A 219 7.88 9.19 5.12
CA THR A 219 9.26 9.61 5.38
C THR A 219 9.96 8.66 6.35
N ASP A 220 11.29 8.75 6.45
CA ASP A 220 12.03 7.95 7.41
C ASP A 220 11.69 8.38 8.85
N PRO A 221 11.40 7.43 9.76
CA PRO A 221 11.07 7.74 11.14
C PRO A 221 12.28 8.32 11.88
N VAL A 222 12.06 9.44 12.58
CA VAL A 222 13.03 10.06 13.48
C VAL A 222 12.82 9.53 14.89
N GLN A 223 13.75 8.70 15.36
CA GLN A 223 13.67 8.10 16.68
C GLN A 223 14.00 9.11 17.79
N GLN A 224 13.16 9.15 18.82
CA GLN A 224 13.37 9.88 20.06
C GLN A 224 13.39 8.90 21.23
N ILE A 225 14.45 8.95 22.06
CA ILE A 225 14.58 8.10 23.25
C ILE A 225 14.67 9.00 24.47
N ASP A 226 13.65 8.97 25.32
CA ASP A 226 13.66 9.65 26.60
C ASP A 226 14.22 8.73 27.68
N ARG A 227 14.98 9.34 28.60
CA ARG A 227 15.59 8.64 29.74
C ARG A 227 15.35 9.41 31.02
N ASP A 228 15.20 8.69 32.13
CA ASP A 228 15.16 9.29 33.45
C ASP A 228 16.56 9.71 33.95
N SER A 229 16.62 10.28 35.15
CA SER A 229 17.89 10.71 35.77
C SER A 229 18.87 9.57 36.06
N SER A 230 18.42 8.32 36.05
CA SER A 230 19.27 7.13 36.21
C SER A 230 19.79 6.58 34.87
N GLY A 231 19.34 7.15 33.75
CA GLY A 231 19.68 6.70 32.40
C GLY A 231 18.77 5.59 31.85
N LYS A 232 17.75 5.17 32.61
CA LYS A 232 16.77 4.16 32.18
C LYS A 232 15.85 4.75 31.12
N ILE A 233 15.56 3.99 30.07
CA ILE A 233 14.63 4.41 29.01
C ILE A 233 13.21 4.49 29.59
N THR A 234 12.55 5.62 29.35
CA THR A 234 11.15 5.87 29.76
C THR A 234 10.21 5.97 28.56
N SER A 235 10.74 6.26 27.37
CA SER A 235 9.95 6.31 26.14
C SER A 235 10.84 6.11 24.92
N ILE A 236 10.33 5.41 23.91
CA ILE A 236 10.89 5.38 22.55
C ILE A 236 9.76 5.76 21.61
N ARG A 237 9.92 6.89 20.91
CA ARG A 237 8.93 7.46 19.99
C ARG A 237 9.52 7.66 18.59
N TYR A 238 8.64 7.77 17.60
CA TYR A 238 9.00 8.03 16.22
C TYR A 238 8.20 9.22 15.69
N ASP A 239 8.93 10.24 15.27
CA ASP A 239 8.37 11.40 14.57
C ASP A 239 8.60 11.26 13.06
N TYR A 240 7.62 11.72 12.29
CA TYR A 240 7.59 11.70 10.84
C TYR A 240 7.41 13.14 10.36
N PRO A 241 8.48 13.83 9.95
CA PRO A 241 8.38 15.24 9.56
C PRO A 241 7.54 15.41 8.29
N GLN A 242 6.45 16.18 8.37
CA GLN A 242 5.49 16.36 7.28
C GLN A 242 6.11 17.00 6.03
N GLU A 243 7.03 17.95 6.22
CA GLU A 243 7.79 18.59 5.15
C GLU A 243 8.77 17.64 4.44
N LYS A 244 8.95 16.43 4.98
CA LYS A 244 9.77 15.37 4.41
C LYS A 244 8.95 14.22 3.85
N ASP A 245 7.64 14.38 3.65
CA ASP A 245 6.90 13.38 2.88
C ASP A 245 7.52 13.24 1.48
N TYR A 246 8.19 12.11 1.21
CA TYR A 246 8.97 11.94 -0.01
C TYR A 246 8.08 11.83 -1.25
N ILE A 247 6.86 11.31 -1.09
CA ILE A 247 5.91 11.19 -2.20
C ILE A 247 5.45 12.59 -2.59
N ILE A 248 4.99 13.39 -1.64
CA ILE A 248 4.41 14.71 -1.89
C ILE A 248 5.48 15.75 -2.23
N ARG A 249 6.63 15.70 -1.57
CA ARG A 249 7.73 16.66 -1.80
C ARG A 249 8.46 16.40 -3.11
N ASP A 250 8.75 15.13 -3.43
CA ASP A 250 9.67 14.80 -4.52
C ASP A 250 8.97 14.13 -5.70
N VAL A 251 8.18 13.07 -5.46
CA VAL A 251 7.60 12.23 -6.53
C VAL A 251 6.47 12.95 -7.26
N VAL A 252 5.45 13.42 -6.54
CA VAL A 252 4.26 14.07 -7.15
C VAL A 252 4.64 15.25 -8.06
N PRO A 253 5.51 16.20 -7.65
CA PRO A 253 5.94 17.28 -8.54
C PRO A 253 6.65 16.78 -9.80
N LEU A 254 7.47 15.72 -9.69
CA LEU A 254 8.15 15.12 -10.83
C LEU A 254 7.14 14.50 -11.80
N LEU A 255 6.18 13.71 -11.31
CA LEU A 255 5.13 13.07 -12.12
C LEU A 255 4.28 14.13 -12.86
N LYS A 256 3.88 15.17 -12.13
CA LYS A 256 3.12 16.30 -12.66
C LYS A 256 3.88 17.00 -13.78
N SER A 257 5.17 17.27 -13.58
CA SER A 257 6.02 17.92 -14.60
C SER A 257 6.21 17.08 -15.86
N ALA A 258 6.19 15.75 -15.73
CA ALA A 258 6.33 14.82 -16.85
C ALA A 258 5.02 14.60 -17.64
N GLY A 259 3.90 15.16 -17.15
CA GLY A 259 2.59 15.01 -17.77
C GLY A 259 2.01 13.61 -17.57
N VAL A 260 2.27 12.98 -16.42
CA VAL A 260 1.50 11.80 -15.98
C VAL A 260 0.03 12.17 -15.88
N GLN A 261 -0.87 11.28 -16.28
CA GLN A 261 -2.31 11.53 -16.31
C GLN A 261 -3.05 10.78 -15.18
N LEU A 262 -2.53 9.63 -14.76
CA LEU A 262 -3.10 8.81 -13.70
C LEU A 262 -2.02 8.24 -12.78
N VAL A 263 -2.19 8.46 -11.48
CA VAL A 263 -1.53 7.69 -10.42
C VAL A 263 -2.54 6.70 -9.84
N PHE A 264 -2.25 5.40 -9.96
CA PHE A 264 -3.10 4.32 -9.49
C PHE A 264 -2.47 3.61 -8.30
N TYR A 265 -3.21 3.48 -7.20
CA TYR A 265 -2.67 2.97 -5.93
C TYR A 265 -3.72 2.28 -5.06
N GLY A 266 -3.28 1.80 -3.89
CA GLY A 266 -4.14 1.10 -2.94
C GLY A 266 -3.79 1.37 -1.48
N HIS A 267 -3.62 0.28 -0.72
CA HIS A 267 -3.23 0.23 0.69
C HIS A 267 -4.27 0.62 1.75
N SER A 268 -5.18 1.56 1.53
CA SER A 268 -6.13 2.00 2.58
C SER A 268 -7.47 1.27 2.60
N HIS A 269 -7.70 0.36 1.67
CA HIS A 269 -8.87 -0.51 1.60
C HIS A 269 -10.17 0.29 1.43
N LEU A 270 -10.16 1.19 0.46
CA LEU A 270 -11.31 1.99 0.08
C LEU A 270 -11.19 2.40 -1.40
N TRP A 271 -12.25 2.98 -1.93
CA TRP A 271 -12.22 3.72 -3.19
C TRP A 271 -12.37 5.21 -2.90
N ASN A 272 -11.55 6.03 -3.52
CA ASN A 272 -11.70 7.48 -3.63
C ASN A 272 -10.84 8.01 -4.77
N ARG A 273 -11.11 9.23 -5.22
CA ARG A 273 -10.26 9.88 -6.21
C ARG A 273 -10.08 11.37 -5.93
N PHE A 274 -8.94 11.87 -6.39
CA PHE A 274 -8.52 13.25 -6.29
C PHE A 274 -7.96 13.71 -7.63
N LYS A 275 -7.79 15.02 -7.79
CA LYS A 275 -7.20 15.59 -8.99
C LYS A 275 -6.39 16.83 -8.62
N GLU A 276 -5.21 16.96 -9.21
CA GLU A 276 -4.41 18.17 -9.18
C GLU A 276 -4.02 18.53 -10.61
N ASP A 277 -4.53 19.66 -11.13
CA ASP A 277 -4.42 20.04 -12.54
C ASP A 277 -4.89 18.92 -13.49
N ASN A 278 -3.98 18.28 -14.25
CA ASN A 278 -4.31 17.17 -15.16
C ASN A 278 -3.93 15.79 -14.57
N LEU A 279 -3.34 15.74 -13.38
CA LEU A 279 -2.95 14.50 -12.72
C LEU A 279 -4.11 13.99 -11.88
N ASN A 280 -4.62 12.80 -12.22
CA ASN A 280 -5.66 12.12 -11.46
C ASN A 280 -5.01 11.13 -10.49
N PHE A 281 -5.58 11.05 -9.29
CA PHE A 281 -5.19 10.10 -8.25
C PHE A 281 -6.37 9.19 -7.98
N LEU A 282 -6.18 7.87 -8.14
CA LEU A 282 -7.24 6.88 -7.93
C LEU A 282 -6.77 5.79 -6.98
N GLU A 283 -7.38 5.75 -5.80
CA GLU A 283 -7.36 4.57 -4.94
C GLU A 283 -8.55 3.68 -5.29
N SER A 284 -8.31 2.43 -5.67
CA SER A 284 -9.39 1.47 -6.00
C SER A 284 -9.17 0.15 -5.26
N SER A 285 -8.94 0.22 -3.95
CA SER A 285 -8.49 -0.90 -3.12
C SER A 285 -9.58 -1.53 -2.23
N ASN A 286 -10.85 -1.13 -2.38
CA ASN A 286 -11.97 -1.70 -1.62
C ASN A 286 -12.37 -3.09 -2.17
N VAL A 287 -11.73 -4.16 -1.72
CA VAL A 287 -11.94 -5.53 -2.25
C VAL A 287 -12.67 -6.47 -1.30
N GLY A 288 -13.55 -5.94 -0.45
CA GLY A 288 -14.38 -6.73 0.50
C GLY A 288 -13.92 -6.67 1.95
N ASN A 289 -12.85 -5.93 2.25
CA ASN A 289 -12.56 -5.42 3.58
C ASN A 289 -12.24 -3.92 3.51
N SER A 290 -12.52 -3.19 4.59
CA SER A 290 -12.27 -1.76 4.69
C SER A 290 -12.01 -1.33 6.14
N TYR A 291 -11.11 -0.37 6.30
CA TYR A 291 -10.84 0.30 7.57
C TYR A 291 -11.53 1.66 7.69
N GLY A 292 -12.45 1.97 6.75
CA GLY A 292 -13.20 3.21 6.72
C GLY A 292 -12.42 4.42 6.20
N ALA A 293 -13.16 5.48 5.89
CA ALA A 293 -12.63 6.81 5.64
C ALA A 293 -12.60 7.63 6.93
N HIS A 294 -11.60 8.48 7.09
CA HIS A 294 -11.45 9.39 8.22
C HIS A 294 -12.07 10.75 7.92
N VAL A 295 -13.39 10.83 8.05
CA VAL A 295 -14.22 12.02 7.83
C VAL A 295 -15.21 12.18 8.97
N GLY A 296 -15.82 13.37 9.11
CA GLY A 296 -16.77 13.66 10.18
C GLY A 296 -16.17 13.40 11.56
N ASP A 297 -16.80 12.53 12.35
CA ASP A 297 -16.36 12.20 13.70
C ASP A 297 -15.30 11.07 13.76
N ARG A 298 -14.95 10.47 12.62
CA ARG A 298 -14.00 9.34 12.56
C ARG A 298 -12.55 9.82 12.43
N LEU A 299 -11.99 10.27 13.53
CA LEU A 299 -10.60 10.74 13.60
C LEU A 299 -9.58 9.60 13.36
N ARG A 300 -8.46 9.92 12.70
CA ARG A 300 -7.27 9.05 12.71
C ARG A 300 -6.66 9.01 14.12
N PRO A 301 -6.21 7.85 14.61
CA PRO A 301 -5.42 7.76 15.84
C PRO A 301 -4.01 8.36 15.61
N ILE A 302 -3.79 9.57 16.10
CA ILE A 302 -2.52 10.30 15.99
C ILE A 302 -2.00 10.68 17.39
N PRO A 303 -0.68 10.75 17.61
CA PRO A 303 -0.13 11.18 18.90
C PRO A 303 -0.65 12.56 19.31
N PRO A 304 -0.95 12.77 20.60
CA PRO A 304 -1.33 14.08 21.10
C PRO A 304 -0.20 15.08 20.88
N ASN A 305 -0.55 16.34 20.55
CA ASN A 305 0.39 17.41 20.22
C ASN A 305 1.24 17.17 18.96
N SER A 306 0.90 16.20 18.11
CA SER A 306 1.47 16.11 16.77
C SER A 306 0.78 17.09 15.80
N ASN A 307 1.44 17.40 14.69
CA ASN A 307 0.86 18.18 13.59
C ASN A 307 0.18 17.30 12.52
N TYR A 308 -0.07 16.02 12.82
CA TYR A 308 -0.69 15.10 11.87
C TYR A 308 -2.16 15.40 11.65
N ILE A 309 -2.63 15.14 10.43
CA ILE A 309 -3.98 15.46 10.00
C ILE A 309 -4.94 14.31 10.34
N ALA A 310 -5.86 14.56 11.28
CA ALA A 310 -6.78 13.55 11.79
C ALA A 310 -7.96 13.23 10.83
N LEU A 311 -8.31 14.13 9.92
CA LEU A 311 -9.49 14.03 9.05
C LEU A 311 -9.17 14.48 7.62
N GLY A 312 -9.88 13.91 6.65
CA GLY A 312 -9.73 14.28 5.24
C GLY A 312 -8.40 13.83 4.65
N ASP A 313 -8.03 14.40 3.50
CA ASP A 313 -6.72 14.18 2.89
C ASP A 313 -5.63 14.99 3.64
N PRO A 314 -4.56 14.36 4.17
CA PRO A 314 -3.51 15.08 4.89
C PRO A 314 -2.74 16.12 4.06
N HIS A 315 -2.85 16.04 2.74
CA HIS A 315 -2.12 16.88 1.80
C HIS A 315 -3.02 17.92 1.11
N GLY A 316 -4.28 18.03 1.55
CA GLY A 316 -5.15 19.17 1.27
C GLY A 316 -5.97 19.08 -0.02
N LEU A 317 -5.99 17.94 -0.72
CA LEU A 317 -6.90 17.77 -1.85
C LEU A 317 -8.30 17.38 -1.38
N GLU A 318 -9.32 17.94 -2.04
CA GLU A 318 -10.71 17.54 -1.82
C GLU A 318 -11.01 16.25 -2.59
N ALA A 319 -11.60 15.26 -1.90
CA ALA A 319 -12.03 14.02 -2.52
C ALA A 319 -13.23 14.27 -3.44
N ILE A 320 -13.20 13.69 -4.64
CA ILE A 320 -14.21 13.94 -5.66
C ILE A 320 -15.38 12.97 -5.50
N VAL A 321 -16.59 13.52 -5.47
CA VAL A 321 -17.83 12.75 -5.42
C VAL A 321 -18.05 12.01 -6.75
N PRO A 322 -18.38 10.70 -6.73
CA PRO A 322 -18.78 9.97 -7.92
C PRO A 322 -19.89 10.66 -8.71
N ASN A 323 -19.76 10.71 -10.04
CA ASN A 323 -20.66 11.49 -10.90
C ASN A 323 -21.81 10.71 -11.53
N LEU A 324 -21.88 9.38 -11.38
CA LEU A 324 -22.97 8.56 -11.93
C LEU A 324 -23.92 8.07 -10.84
N GLU A 325 -23.40 7.34 -9.85
CA GLU A 325 -24.23 6.71 -8.81
C GLU A 325 -23.51 6.67 -7.45
N PRO A 326 -23.18 7.81 -6.82
CA PRO A 326 -22.49 7.83 -5.53
C PRO A 326 -23.27 7.06 -4.45
N LEU A 327 -22.56 6.46 -3.50
CA LEU A 327 -23.20 6.03 -2.26
C LEU A 327 -23.66 7.25 -1.48
N LEU A 328 -24.73 7.10 -0.69
CA LEU A 328 -25.24 8.16 0.16
C LEU A 328 -24.94 7.85 1.62
N ASP A 329 -24.75 8.89 2.43
CA ASP A 329 -24.69 8.77 3.88
C ASP A 329 -26.09 8.63 4.51
N GLU A 330 -26.16 8.54 5.83
CA GLU A 330 -27.41 8.41 6.58
C GLU A 330 -28.35 9.61 6.43
N MET A 331 -27.82 10.78 6.01
CA MET A 331 -28.57 12.00 5.75
C MET A 331 -28.93 12.16 4.25
N GLY A 332 -28.63 11.16 3.43
CA GLY A 332 -28.88 11.18 1.99
C GLY A 332 -27.90 12.04 1.19
N GLN A 333 -26.76 12.45 1.76
CA GLN A 333 -25.72 13.20 1.06
C GLN A 333 -24.75 12.26 0.32
N PRO A 334 -24.30 12.62 -0.89
CA PRO A 334 -23.39 11.77 -1.65
C PRO A 334 -21.99 11.73 -1.03
N LEU A 335 -21.45 10.52 -0.92
CA LEU A 335 -20.14 10.24 -0.35
C LEU A 335 -19.04 10.28 -1.43
N PRO A 336 -17.89 10.93 -1.16
CA PRO A 336 -16.75 10.95 -2.08
C PRO A 336 -15.86 9.70 -1.98
N TYR A 337 -16.37 8.62 -1.40
CA TYR A 337 -15.63 7.37 -1.21
C TYR A 337 -16.57 6.16 -1.12
N ILE A 338 -16.00 4.97 -1.30
CA ILE A 338 -16.60 3.69 -0.89
C ILE A 338 -15.64 3.02 0.08
N ALA A 339 -16.10 2.80 1.31
CA ALA A 339 -15.35 2.12 2.35
C ALA A 339 -16.26 1.08 3.04
N SER A 340 -16.27 -0.14 2.52
CA SER A 340 -17.27 -1.16 2.87
C SER A 340 -16.68 -2.58 2.88
N ASN A 341 -17.14 -3.38 3.85
CA ASN A 341 -16.86 -4.83 3.97
C ASN A 341 -17.87 -5.71 3.20
N ASP A 342 -18.79 -5.09 2.47
CA ASP A 342 -19.84 -5.75 1.71
C ASP A 342 -19.72 -5.47 0.22
N ILE A 343 -19.02 -4.41 -0.16
CA ILE A 343 -18.87 -3.98 -1.55
C ILE A 343 -17.45 -4.35 -2.02
N THR A 344 -17.31 -4.79 -3.26
CA THR A 344 -16.03 -4.76 -3.97
C THR A 344 -16.05 -3.70 -5.04
N VAL A 345 -14.90 -3.06 -5.27
CA VAL A 345 -14.74 -2.01 -6.27
C VAL A 345 -13.62 -2.39 -7.23
N PHE A 346 -13.83 -2.15 -8.51
CA PHE A 346 -12.79 -2.24 -9.54
C PHE A 346 -12.94 -1.10 -10.54
N SER A 347 -11.86 -0.79 -11.24
CA SER A 347 -11.83 0.28 -12.25
C SER A 347 -11.27 -0.23 -13.57
N ILE A 348 -11.79 0.30 -14.67
CA ILE A 348 -11.40 -0.05 -16.03
C ILE A 348 -11.01 1.22 -16.77
N LEU A 349 -9.83 1.23 -17.40
CA LEU A 349 -9.45 2.23 -18.38
C LEU A 349 -9.78 1.72 -19.78
N ASP A 350 -10.66 2.42 -20.49
CA ASP A 350 -10.86 2.24 -21.93
C ASP A 350 -9.88 3.14 -22.69
N THR A 351 -8.85 2.54 -23.31
CA THR A 351 -7.83 3.27 -24.06
C THR A 351 -8.33 3.84 -25.39
N GLY A 352 -9.47 3.36 -25.91
CA GLY A 352 -10.10 3.92 -27.09
C GLY A 352 -10.61 5.33 -26.86
N THR A 353 -11.20 5.56 -25.68
CA THR A 353 -11.80 6.84 -25.29
C THR A 353 -10.97 7.65 -24.29
N GLY A 354 -10.02 7.02 -23.58
CA GLY A 354 -9.29 7.64 -22.48
C GLY A 354 -10.12 7.75 -21.21
N THR A 355 -11.18 6.94 -21.07
CA THR A 355 -12.10 7.01 -19.94
C THR A 355 -11.77 5.96 -18.90
N VAL A 356 -11.56 6.40 -17.66
CA VAL A 356 -11.53 5.53 -16.47
C VAL A 356 -12.94 5.44 -15.92
N SER A 357 -13.41 4.21 -15.69
CA SER A 357 -14.74 3.91 -15.17
C SER A 357 -14.63 3.03 -13.93
N SER A 358 -15.26 3.43 -12.83
CA SER A 358 -15.29 2.64 -11.60
C SER A 358 -16.63 1.95 -11.38
N TYR A 359 -16.55 0.70 -10.94
CA TYR A 359 -17.67 -0.21 -10.76
C TYR A 359 -17.69 -0.77 -9.35
N ARG A 360 -18.89 -0.96 -8.80
CA ARG A 360 -19.09 -1.61 -7.51
C ARG A 360 -19.97 -2.84 -7.65
N PHE A 361 -19.70 -3.84 -6.82
CA PHE A 361 -20.48 -5.06 -6.70
C PHE A 361 -20.79 -5.34 -5.23
N ASP A 362 -22.07 -5.57 -4.90
CA ASP A 362 -22.50 -5.90 -3.54
C ASP A 362 -22.45 -7.42 -3.31
N THR A 363 -21.49 -7.84 -2.49
CA THR A 363 -21.26 -9.27 -2.18
C THR A 363 -22.35 -9.91 -1.35
N ARG A 364 -23.28 -9.14 -0.78
CA ARG A 364 -24.47 -9.69 -0.11
C ARG A 364 -25.50 -10.21 -1.11
N HIS A 365 -25.44 -9.74 -2.35
CA HIS A 365 -26.41 -10.03 -3.39
C HIS A 365 -25.72 -10.60 -4.63
N PRO A 366 -25.33 -11.90 -4.64
CA PRO A 366 -24.53 -12.48 -5.73
C PRO A 366 -25.15 -12.42 -7.13
N ASN A 367 -26.47 -12.22 -7.22
CA ASN A 367 -27.20 -12.09 -8.47
C ASN A 367 -27.51 -10.62 -8.82
N SER A 368 -26.98 -9.64 -8.07
CA SER A 368 -27.17 -8.22 -8.37
C SER A 368 -26.37 -7.83 -9.60
N GLU A 369 -26.81 -6.75 -10.23
CA GLU A 369 -26.03 -6.11 -11.28
C GLU A 369 -24.76 -5.48 -10.70
N ILE A 370 -23.77 -5.31 -11.57
CA ILE A 370 -22.58 -4.50 -11.28
C ILE A 370 -22.94 -3.06 -11.63
N VAL A 371 -22.71 -2.14 -10.69
CA VAL A 371 -23.09 -0.74 -10.85
C VAL A 371 -21.86 0.09 -11.24
N LYS A 372 -21.94 0.75 -12.40
CA LYS A 372 -20.99 1.81 -12.77
C LYS A 372 -21.36 3.06 -11.98
N PHE A 373 -20.46 3.55 -11.12
CA PHE A 373 -20.81 4.63 -10.19
C PHE A 373 -20.01 5.91 -10.41
N ASP A 374 -18.88 5.85 -11.13
CA ASP A 374 -18.05 7.01 -11.46
C ASP A 374 -17.36 6.84 -12.82
N GLU A 375 -17.09 7.96 -13.49
CA GLU A 375 -16.24 8.01 -14.69
C GLU A 375 -15.49 9.34 -14.84
N PHE A 376 -14.29 9.31 -15.43
CA PHE A 376 -13.52 10.49 -15.79
C PHE A 376 -12.54 10.22 -16.94
N GLU A 377 -12.17 11.27 -17.67
CA GLU A 377 -11.19 11.19 -18.77
C GLU A 377 -9.77 11.52 -18.30
N ILE A 378 -8.77 10.90 -18.93
CA ILE A 378 -7.33 11.08 -18.66
C ILE A 378 -6.50 11.39 -19.92
#